data_AF-A0A934G2D2-F1
#
_entry.id   AF-A0A934G2D2-F1
#
_cell.length_a   1.000
_cell.length_b   1.000
_cell.length_c   1.000
_cell.angle_alpha   90.00
_cell.angle_beta   90.00
_cell.angle_gamma   90.00
#
_symmetry.space_group_name_H-M   'P 1'
#
loop_
_entity.id
_entity.type
_entity.pdbx_description
1 polymer ?
#
loop_
_entity_poly.entity_id
_entity_poly.type
_entity_poly.pdbx_seq_one_letter_code
_entity_poly.pdbx_strand_id
1 'polypeptide(L)'
;MNRKLLLLLALTTLSGAVHAERYRCQDANGYYAFSDKPCGPAGATEDASAQQQANSSPAGEAYTKDMPAMRSPDPATQACFSHVNTTARFPDPSTTRLLSGTRKWVAVKDVGGRQMVSIGVTSKNEAGMYIGVQFFDCLLMGDNLTVNTGAYELLEPSD
;
A
#
# COMPACT_ATOMS: atom_id res chain seq x y z
N MET A 1 -52.07 -39.93 -24.14
CA MET A 1 -50.85 -40.57 -24.69
C MET A 1 -50.16 -39.61 -25.66
N ASN A 2 -48.82 -39.70 -25.74
CA ASN A 2 -47.85 -39.01 -26.61
C ASN A 2 -47.07 -37.87 -25.93
N ARG A 3 -45.96 -38.16 -25.24
CA ARG A 3 -44.60 -38.43 -25.81
C ARG A 3 -44.03 -37.24 -26.61
N LYS A 4 -43.81 -36.10 -25.94
CA LYS A 4 -42.72 -35.17 -26.29
C LYS A 4 -42.01 -34.74 -25.01
N LEU A 5 -41.54 -35.76 -24.30
CA LEU A 5 -40.39 -35.72 -23.42
C LEU A 5 -39.18 -35.99 -24.31
N LEU A 6 -38.28 -35.02 -24.51
CA LEU A 6 -36.83 -35.24 -24.63
C LEU A 6 -36.10 -33.94 -25.00
N LEU A 7 -35.08 -33.64 -24.21
CA LEU A 7 -33.91 -32.78 -24.51
C LEU A 7 -34.13 -31.27 -24.54
N LEU A 8 -34.13 -30.65 -23.35
CA LEU A 8 -33.41 -29.38 -23.10
C LEU A 8 -33.12 -29.27 -21.59
N LEU A 9 -32.57 -30.35 -21.03
CA LEU A 9 -31.66 -30.28 -19.89
C LEU A 9 -30.26 -30.13 -20.49
N ALA A 10 -29.60 -29.01 -20.24
CA ALA A 10 -28.14 -28.89 -20.06
C ALA A 10 -27.72 -27.44 -20.37
N LEU A 11 -28.01 -26.52 -19.46
CA LEU A 11 -27.18 -25.33 -19.30
C LEU A 11 -27.38 -24.75 -17.89
N THR A 12 -27.31 -25.61 -16.87
CA THR A 12 -26.97 -25.17 -15.53
C THR A 12 -25.51 -24.76 -15.58
N THR A 13 -25.28 -23.47 -15.82
CA THR A 13 -23.98 -22.84 -15.61
C THR A 13 -23.60 -23.08 -14.16
N LEU A 14 -22.77 -24.09 -13.93
CA LEU A 14 -21.94 -24.19 -12.74
C LEU A 14 -21.08 -22.92 -12.75
N SER A 15 -21.58 -21.88 -12.10
CA SER A 15 -20.78 -20.80 -11.56
C SER A 15 -19.93 -21.44 -10.47
N GLY A 16 -18.86 -22.11 -10.89
CA GLY A 16 -17.82 -22.56 -9.99
C GLY A 16 -17.38 -21.33 -9.22
N ALA A 17 -17.67 -21.31 -7.92
CA ALA A 17 -17.01 -20.43 -6.99
C ALA A 17 -15.53 -20.78 -7.08
N VAL A 18 -14.80 -20.04 -7.91
CA VAL A 18 -13.34 -20.07 -7.94
C VAL A 18 -12.94 -19.50 -6.58
N HIS A 19 -12.84 -20.36 -5.58
CA HIS A 19 -12.15 -20.06 -4.34
C HIS A 19 -10.70 -19.84 -4.73
N ALA A 20 -10.35 -18.57 -5.02
CA ALA A 20 -8.97 -18.18 -5.25
C ALA A 20 -8.19 -18.54 -3.97
N GLU A 21 -7.41 -19.62 -4.04
CA GLU A 21 -6.58 -20.08 -2.93
C GLU A 21 -5.51 -19.01 -2.66
N ARG A 22 -5.65 -18.33 -1.53
CA ARG A 22 -4.73 -17.27 -1.10
C ARG A 22 -3.73 -17.84 -0.12
N TYR A 23 -2.46 -17.69 -0.46
CA TYR A 23 -1.33 -18.10 0.36
C TYR A 23 -0.87 -16.91 1.21
N ARG A 24 -0.70 -17.14 2.51
CA ARG A 24 0.06 -16.24 3.39
C ARG A 24 1.55 -16.57 3.24
N CYS A 25 2.35 -15.59 2.84
CA CYS A 25 3.80 -15.69 2.69
C CYS A 25 4.49 -14.91 3.80
N GLN A 26 5.67 -15.34 4.25
CA GLN A 26 6.47 -14.59 5.20
C GLN A 26 7.85 -14.32 4.58
N ASP A 27 8.26 -13.06 4.50
CA ASP A 27 9.58 -12.73 3.99
C ASP A 27 10.69 -12.96 5.03
N ALA A 28 11.95 -12.83 4.60
CA ALA A 28 13.12 -13.02 5.46
C ALA A 28 13.19 -12.04 6.65
N ASN A 29 12.43 -10.94 6.61
CA ASN A 29 12.36 -9.94 7.68
C ASN A 29 11.18 -10.20 8.64
N GLY A 30 10.43 -11.29 8.42
CA GLY A 30 9.29 -11.69 9.24
C GLY A 30 7.97 -11.02 8.84
N TYR A 31 7.93 -10.26 7.74
CA TYR A 31 6.69 -9.62 7.27
C TYR A 31 5.81 -10.60 6.51
N TYR A 32 4.51 -10.57 6.81
CA TYR A 32 3.54 -11.42 6.12
C TYR A 32 2.99 -10.73 4.88
N ALA A 33 2.87 -11.39 3.74
CA ALA A 33 2.14 -10.94 2.55
C ALA A 33 1.05 -11.95 2.17
N PHE A 34 0.03 -11.56 1.40
CA PHE A 34 -0.94 -12.49 0.82
C PHE A 34 -0.80 -12.52 -0.70
N SER A 35 -0.86 -13.73 -1.29
CA SER A 35 -0.63 -13.97 -2.71
C SER A 35 -1.67 -14.96 -3.25
N ASP A 36 -2.16 -14.73 -4.48
CA ASP A 36 -2.99 -15.68 -5.23
C ASP A 36 -2.17 -16.83 -5.85
N LYS A 37 -0.85 -16.85 -5.61
CA LYS A 37 0.08 -17.90 -6.03
C LYS A 37 0.87 -18.42 -4.81
N PRO A 38 1.29 -19.70 -4.80
CA PRO A 38 2.16 -20.24 -3.76
C PRO A 38 3.40 -19.36 -3.55
N CYS A 39 3.81 -19.20 -2.30
CA CYS A 39 5.03 -18.46 -1.97
C CYS A 39 6.23 -19.14 -2.65
N GLY A 40 6.94 -18.41 -3.51
CA GLY A 40 8.14 -18.94 -4.16
C GLY A 40 9.26 -19.21 -3.14
N PRO A 41 10.31 -19.97 -3.53
CA PRO A 41 11.41 -20.36 -2.63
C PRO A 41 12.19 -19.16 -2.05
N ALA A 42 12.08 -17.97 -2.65
CA ALA A 42 12.70 -16.73 -2.15
C ALA A 42 11.89 -16.02 -1.05
N GLY A 43 10.67 -16.49 -0.75
CA GLY A 43 9.77 -15.95 0.28
C GLY A 43 9.19 -17.04 1.18
N ALA A 44 9.82 -18.21 1.21
CA ALA A 44 9.56 -19.28 2.15
C ALA A 44 10.84 -19.43 2.98
N THR A 45 10.78 -19.03 4.24
CA THR A 45 11.69 -19.61 5.23
C THR A 45 11.54 -21.14 5.18
N GLU A 46 12.60 -21.90 5.46
CA GLU A 46 12.67 -23.37 5.34
C GLU A 46 11.58 -24.14 6.13
N ASP A 47 10.79 -23.44 6.94
CA ASP A 47 9.52 -23.89 7.48
C ASP A 47 8.40 -23.84 6.44
N ALA A 48 8.14 -24.98 5.80
CA ALA A 48 6.92 -25.27 5.02
C ALA A 48 5.61 -25.01 5.82
N SER A 49 5.71 -24.78 7.13
CA SER A 49 4.68 -24.34 8.08
C SER A 49 4.15 -22.92 7.83
N ALA A 50 4.85 -22.09 7.04
CA ALA A 50 4.48 -20.68 6.83
C ALA A 50 3.33 -20.47 5.82
N GLN A 51 2.99 -21.49 5.02
CA GLN A 51 1.85 -21.45 4.09
C GLN A 51 0.55 -21.78 4.81
N GLN A 52 -0.06 -20.78 5.44
CA GLN A 52 -1.43 -20.91 5.94
C GLN A 52 -2.41 -20.53 4.84
N GLN A 53 -3.27 -21.48 4.46
CA GLN A 53 -4.38 -21.26 3.54
C GLN A 53 -5.33 -20.23 4.16
N ALA A 54 -5.33 -19.01 3.63
CA ALA A 54 -6.08 -17.91 4.21
C ALA A 54 -7.46 -17.84 3.55
N ASN A 55 -8.43 -18.58 4.11
CA ASN A 55 -9.81 -18.67 3.60
C ASN A 55 -10.60 -17.34 3.63
N SER A 56 -10.00 -16.23 4.09
CA SER A 56 -10.70 -14.95 4.32
C SER A 56 -9.90 -13.71 3.91
N SER A 57 -8.93 -13.82 2.98
CA SER A 57 -8.11 -12.65 2.59
C SER A 57 -8.81 -11.79 1.50
N PRO A 58 -8.87 -10.44 1.62
CA PRO A 58 -9.59 -9.55 0.67
C PRO A 58 -8.90 -9.46 -0.70
N ALA A 59 -9.62 -9.54 -1.83
CA ALA A 59 -9.06 -9.56 -3.19
C ALA A 59 -8.18 -8.35 -3.55
N GLY A 60 -7.06 -8.62 -4.25
CA GLY A 60 -6.15 -7.64 -4.86
C GLY A 60 -5.07 -7.10 -3.91
N GLU A 61 -3.80 -7.11 -4.34
CA GLU A 61 -2.61 -6.53 -3.67
C GLU A 61 -2.03 -7.26 -2.44
N ALA A 62 -0.70 -7.15 -2.27
CA ALA A 62 0.04 -7.78 -1.19
C ALA A 62 -0.17 -7.02 0.12
N TYR A 63 -0.93 -7.62 1.05
CA TYR A 63 -1.19 -7.03 2.36
C TYR A 63 -0.27 -7.58 3.44
N THR A 64 0.26 -6.72 4.30
CA THR A 64 0.91 -7.19 5.53
C THR A 64 0.04 -6.95 6.75
N LYS A 65 0.07 -7.91 7.68
CA LYS A 65 -0.59 -7.75 9.00
C LYS A 65 0.17 -6.73 9.85
N ASP A 66 1.49 -6.74 9.71
CA ASP A 66 2.41 -5.91 10.47
C ASP A 66 3.44 -5.26 9.51
N MET A 67 3.36 -3.94 9.36
CA MET A 67 4.35 -3.11 8.69
C MET A 67 4.95 -2.17 9.76
N PRO A 68 6.22 -2.31 10.16
CA PRO A 68 6.77 -1.48 11.22
C PRO A 68 6.82 -0.04 10.77
N ALA A 69 6.38 0.86 11.65
CA ALA A 69 6.52 2.28 11.42
C ALA A 69 8.01 2.68 11.46
N MET A 70 8.35 3.71 10.68
CA MET A 70 9.64 4.39 10.74
C MET A 70 9.94 4.81 12.17
N ARG A 71 11.11 4.43 12.67
CA ARG A 71 11.54 4.78 14.03
C ARG A 71 12.20 6.15 13.99
N SER A 72 11.66 7.10 14.75
CA SER A 72 12.25 8.43 14.97
C SER A 72 12.44 9.25 13.68
N PRO A 73 11.35 9.61 12.97
CA PRO A 73 11.45 10.50 11.82
C PRO A 73 12.06 11.85 12.22
N ASP A 74 12.83 12.45 11.32
CA ASP A 74 13.32 13.82 11.53
C ASP A 74 12.15 14.82 11.54
N PRO A 75 12.32 16.02 12.13
CA PRO A 75 11.22 16.96 12.29
C PRO A 75 10.50 17.35 10.98
N ALA A 76 11.22 17.47 9.86
CA ALA A 76 10.60 17.81 8.57
C ALA A 76 9.78 16.64 8.01
N THR A 77 10.30 15.41 8.14
CA THR A 77 9.55 14.19 7.82
C THR A 77 8.28 14.08 8.65
N GLN A 78 8.36 14.36 9.95
CA GLN A 78 7.20 14.34 10.84
C GLN A 78 6.18 15.43 10.48
N ALA A 79 6.63 16.64 10.10
CA ALA A 79 5.76 17.72 9.67
C ALA A 79 5.02 17.35 8.36
N CYS A 80 5.72 16.78 7.39
CA CYS A 80 5.10 16.27 6.16
C CYS A 80 4.08 15.16 6.46
N PHE A 81 4.43 14.20 7.32
CA PHE A 81 3.49 13.14 7.72
C PHE A 81 2.25 13.71 8.42
N SER A 82 2.42 14.67 9.33
CA SER A 82 1.30 15.35 9.98
C SER A 82 0.40 16.07 8.98
N HIS A 83 0.99 16.73 7.98
CA HIS A 83 0.22 17.39 6.91
C HIS A 83 -0.59 16.36 6.11
N VAL A 84 0.06 15.32 5.59
CA VAL A 84 -0.55 14.26 4.80
C VAL A 84 -1.68 13.57 5.58
N ASN A 85 -1.49 13.30 6.87
CA ASN A 85 -2.51 12.65 7.70
C ASN A 85 -3.80 13.49 7.87
N THR A 86 -3.72 14.80 7.62
CA THR A 86 -4.89 15.71 7.68
C THR A 86 -5.52 16.00 6.32
N THR A 87 -4.77 15.85 5.23
CA THR A 87 -5.22 16.25 3.88
C THR A 87 -5.53 15.07 2.96
N ALA A 88 -4.82 13.95 3.10
CA ALA A 88 -5.06 12.75 2.31
C ALA A 88 -6.26 11.94 2.84
N ARG A 89 -6.92 11.21 1.95
CA ARG A 89 -8.04 10.33 2.29
C ARG A 89 -7.55 8.89 2.43
N PHE A 90 -7.25 8.49 3.66
CA PHE A 90 -6.94 7.10 3.98
C PHE A 90 -8.22 6.33 4.31
N PRO A 91 -8.32 5.02 3.95
CA PRO A 91 -9.46 4.19 4.34
C PRO A 91 -9.67 4.12 5.85
N ASP A 92 -8.59 4.01 6.63
CA ASP A 92 -8.61 4.12 8.09
C ASP A 92 -7.50 5.08 8.58
N PRO A 93 -7.81 6.38 8.75
CA PRO A 93 -6.84 7.39 9.20
C PRO A 93 -6.23 7.11 10.57
N SER A 94 -6.91 6.34 11.43
CA SER A 94 -6.40 6.04 12.79
C SER A 94 -5.25 5.02 12.77
N THR A 95 -5.07 4.33 11.65
CA THR A 95 -4.08 3.26 11.48
C THR A 95 -2.92 3.65 10.59
N THR A 96 -2.85 4.91 10.16
CA THR A 96 -1.79 5.37 9.27
C THR A 96 -0.41 5.16 9.88
N ARG A 97 0.53 4.65 9.08
CA ARG A 97 1.93 4.48 9.45
C ARG A 97 2.83 5.15 8.44
N LEU A 98 3.76 5.97 8.95
CA LEU A 98 4.93 6.43 8.20
C LEU A 98 5.90 5.26 8.06
N LEU A 99 6.30 4.92 6.84
CA LEU A 99 7.21 3.81 6.55
C LEU A 99 8.59 4.27 6.10
N SER A 100 8.66 5.41 5.41
CA SER A 100 9.91 5.98 4.90
C SER A 100 9.81 7.49 4.79
N GLY A 101 10.97 8.15 4.81
CA GLY A 101 11.11 9.58 4.56
C GLY A 101 12.48 9.86 3.95
N THR A 102 12.51 10.62 2.86
CA THR A 102 13.74 11.10 2.22
C THR A 102 13.62 12.58 1.93
N ARG A 103 14.78 13.25 1.81
CA ARG A 103 14.86 14.68 1.51
C ARG A 103 15.67 14.91 0.25
N LYS A 104 15.22 15.83 -0.58
CA LYS A 104 15.95 16.30 -1.76
C LYS A 104 15.80 17.81 -1.90
N TRP A 105 16.79 18.45 -2.51
CA TRP A 105 16.69 19.84 -2.93
C TRP A 105 16.03 19.90 -4.31
N VAL A 106 15.11 20.85 -4.48
CA VAL A 106 14.47 21.14 -5.76
C VAL A 106 14.52 22.63 -6.04
N ALA A 107 14.50 22.99 -7.32
CA ALA A 107 14.35 24.38 -7.73
C ALA A 107 12.86 24.69 -7.89
N VAL A 108 12.39 25.75 -7.25
CA VAL A 108 11.01 26.22 -7.32
C VAL A 108 10.99 27.59 -8.01
N LYS A 109 10.10 27.76 -8.98
CA LYS A 109 9.94 29.02 -9.70
C LYS A 109 9.66 30.17 -8.73
N ASP A 110 10.26 31.33 -9.00
CA ASP A 110 10.15 32.58 -8.21
C ASP A 110 10.68 32.54 -6.76
N VAL A 111 11.06 31.36 -6.27
CA VAL A 111 11.34 31.09 -4.86
C VAL A 111 12.77 30.55 -4.67
N GLY A 112 13.33 29.91 -5.70
CA GLY A 112 14.67 29.34 -5.72
C GLY A 112 14.74 27.94 -5.13
N GLY A 113 15.91 27.55 -4.63
CA GLY A 113 16.11 26.22 -4.03
C GLY A 113 15.27 26.02 -2.77
N ARG A 114 14.56 24.89 -2.68
CA ARG A 114 13.77 24.48 -1.51
C ARG A 114 13.97 23.01 -1.21
N GLN A 115 13.81 22.63 0.07
CA GLN A 115 13.77 21.23 0.46
C GLN A 115 12.40 20.64 0.16
N MET A 116 12.40 19.43 -0.40
CA MET A 116 11.23 18.59 -0.56
C MET A 116 11.44 17.31 0.25
N VAL A 117 10.40 16.93 0.99
CA VAL A 117 10.33 15.67 1.73
C VAL A 117 9.43 14.72 0.95
N SER A 118 9.95 13.53 0.63
CA SER A 118 9.16 12.43 0.07
C SER A 118 8.93 11.38 1.15
N ILE A 119 7.68 11.06 1.47
CA ILE A 119 7.32 10.07 2.49
C ILE A 119 6.53 8.90 1.91
N GLY A 120 6.75 7.71 2.44
CA GLY A 120 5.90 6.53 2.19
C GLY A 120 4.95 6.30 3.36
N VAL A 121 3.65 6.23 3.09
CA VAL A 121 2.59 6.05 4.10
C VAL A 121 1.72 4.86 3.72
N THR A 122 1.31 4.07 4.72
CA THR A 122 0.28 3.02 4.58
C THR A 122 -0.83 3.23 5.62
N SER A 123 -1.98 2.60 5.41
CA SER A 123 -3.10 2.54 6.37
C SER A 123 -3.83 1.20 6.22
N LYS A 124 -4.68 0.84 7.18
CA LYS A 124 -5.51 -0.36 7.07
C LYS A 124 -6.74 -0.09 6.22
N ASN A 125 -7.20 -1.13 5.51
CA ASN A 125 -8.53 -1.17 4.91
C ASN A 125 -9.59 -1.66 5.90
N GLU A 126 -10.84 -1.76 5.46
CA GLU A 126 -11.98 -2.25 6.27
C GLU A 126 -11.78 -3.69 6.80
N ALA A 127 -10.93 -4.48 6.16
CA ALA A 127 -10.58 -5.83 6.61
C ALA A 127 -9.43 -5.86 7.64
N GLY A 128 -8.94 -4.71 8.08
CA GLY A 128 -7.87 -4.59 9.08
C GLY A 128 -6.46 -4.85 8.54
N MET A 129 -6.30 -4.86 7.22
CA MET A 129 -5.06 -5.18 6.51
C MET A 129 -4.39 -3.92 5.97
N TYR A 130 -3.06 -3.78 6.10
CA TYR A 130 -2.34 -2.64 5.53
C TYR A 130 -2.34 -2.68 4.01
N ILE A 131 -2.85 -1.62 3.37
CA ILE A 131 -2.80 -1.45 1.91
C ILE A 131 -1.37 -1.11 1.47
N GLY A 132 -1.11 -1.18 0.17
CA GLY A 132 0.19 -0.80 -0.41
C GLY A 132 0.70 0.58 0.05
N VAL A 133 1.99 0.83 -0.16
CA VAL A 133 2.61 2.09 0.23
C VAL A 133 2.21 3.19 -0.75
N GLN A 134 1.65 4.28 -0.25
CA GLN A 134 1.39 5.51 -1.00
C GLN A 134 2.51 6.51 -0.73
N PHE A 135 3.00 7.17 -1.80
CA PHE A 135 4.06 8.16 -1.70
C PHE A 135 3.50 9.58 -1.80
N PHE A 136 4.01 10.46 -0.94
CA PHE A 136 3.61 11.87 -0.88
C PHE A 136 4.85 12.76 -0.86
N ASP A 137 4.79 13.86 -1.59
CA ASP A 137 5.84 14.88 -1.62
C ASP A 137 5.34 16.16 -0.95
N CYS A 138 6.08 16.65 0.05
CA CYS A 138 5.83 17.92 0.73
C CYS A 138 6.97 18.89 0.44
N LEU A 139 6.67 20.02 -0.21
CA LEU A 139 7.61 21.13 -0.31
C LEU A 139 7.69 21.87 1.03
N LEU A 140 8.90 22.14 1.53
CA LEU A 140 9.09 22.91 2.75
C LEU A 140 9.24 24.40 2.46
N MET A 141 8.78 25.22 3.40
CA MET A 141 9.03 26.66 3.43
C MET A 141 10.49 26.97 3.80
N GLY A 142 10.85 28.26 3.84
CA GLY A 142 12.23 28.69 4.09
C GLY A 142 12.80 28.29 5.47
N ASP A 143 11.94 27.92 6.42
CA ASP A 143 12.33 27.39 7.73
C ASP A 143 12.70 25.90 7.72
N ASN A 144 12.54 25.21 6.57
CA ASN A 144 12.74 23.77 6.40
C ASN A 144 11.98 22.89 7.39
N LEU A 145 10.88 23.39 7.97
CA LEU A 145 10.07 22.65 8.93
C LEU A 145 8.57 22.76 8.64
N THR A 146 8.14 23.86 8.02
CA THR A 146 6.73 24.05 7.69
C THR A 146 6.45 23.62 6.26
N VAL A 147 5.39 22.83 6.07
CA VAL A 147 4.94 22.40 4.74
C VAL A 147 4.29 23.57 4.02
N ASN A 148 4.71 23.83 2.78
CA ASN A 148 4.03 24.76 1.88
C ASN A 148 2.72 24.12 1.39
N THR A 149 1.59 24.75 1.70
CA THR A 149 0.25 24.30 1.28
C THR A 149 -0.27 25.03 0.03
N GLY A 150 0.48 26.03 -0.46
CA GLY A 150 0.16 26.76 -1.68
C GLY A 150 0.61 26.02 -2.93
N ALA A 151 0.09 26.46 -4.08
CA ALA A 151 0.57 25.98 -5.38
C ALA A 151 2.03 26.41 -5.61
N TYR A 152 2.82 25.52 -6.21
CA TYR A 152 4.18 25.79 -6.61
C TYR A 152 4.49 25.10 -7.94
N GLU A 153 5.47 25.65 -8.66
CA GLU A 153 5.96 25.10 -9.91
C GLU A 153 7.42 24.70 -9.71
N LEU A 154 7.71 23.40 -9.88
CA LEU A 154 9.07 22.89 -9.86
C LEU A 154 9.72 23.20 -11.21
N LEU A 155 10.96 23.67 -11.18
CA LEU A 155 11.78 23.78 -12.38
C LEU A 155 12.37 22.41 -12.68
N GLU A 156 12.17 21.91 -13.90
CA GLU A 156 12.81 20.68 -14.35
C GLU A 156 14.33 20.88 -14.40
N PRO A 157 15.12 19.87 -14.02
CA PRO A 157 16.56 19.92 -14.24
C PRO A 157 16.80 20.07 -15.74
N SER A 158 17.52 21.12 -16.13
CA SER A 158 18.02 21.27 -17.51
C SER A 158 19.11 20.23 -17.73
N ASP A 159 18.84 19.25 -18.58
CA ASP A 159 19.79 18.25 -19.07
C ASP A 159 21.02 18.87 -19.75
#